data_AF-A0A1F5YFB7-F1
#
_entry.id   AF-A0A1F5YFB7-F1
#
_cell.length_a   1.000
_cell.length_b   1.000
_cell.length_c   1.000
_cell.angle_alpha   90.00
_cell.angle_beta   90.00
_cell.angle_gamma   90.00
#
_symmetry.space_group_name_H-M   'P 1'
#
loop_
_entity.id
_entity.type
_entity.pdbx_description
1 polymer ?
#
loop_
_entity_poly.entity_id
_entity_poly.type
_entity_poly.pdbx_seq_one_letter_code
_entity_poly.pdbx_strand_id
1 'polypeptide(L)'
;MDDLFEKYKQRINSLPISEEEKDKLFNNFATELQFNLTNAFADTLTDEQLKKIDEAVNDEETLRIYFSILNESLELPEFLDFIEQTYTDIMTKTLSSLPEFTNQPSLK
;
A
#
# COMPACT_ATOMS: atom_id res chain seq x y z
N MET A 1 1.61 7.86 -16.63
CA MET A 1 1.25 6.56 -16.04
C MET A 1 0.27 6.86 -14.93
N ASP A 2 -0.87 6.17 -14.89
CA ASP A 2 -1.83 6.38 -13.80
C ASP A 2 -1.15 6.06 -12.47
N ASP A 3 -1.23 7.01 -11.57
CA ASP A 3 -0.57 6.97 -10.27
C ASP A 3 -1.23 5.86 -9.43
N LEU A 4 -0.61 4.67 -9.42
CA LEU A 4 -1.11 3.50 -8.69
C LEU A 4 -1.31 3.82 -7.22
N PHE A 5 -0.49 4.68 -6.64
CA PHE A 5 -0.62 5.09 -5.26
C PHE A 5 -1.89 5.92 -5.05
N GLU A 6 -2.17 6.89 -5.95
CA GLU A 6 -3.43 7.63 -5.94
C GLU A 6 -4.66 6.74 -6.19
N LYS A 7 -4.55 5.70 -7.02
CA LYS A 7 -5.64 4.73 -7.21
C LYS A 7 -6.01 4.05 -5.87
N TYR A 8 -5.03 3.62 -5.08
CA TYR A 8 -5.29 3.00 -3.77
C TYR A 8 -5.80 4.01 -2.74
N LYS A 9 -5.26 5.22 -2.73
CA LYS A 9 -5.74 6.33 -1.90
C LYS A 9 -7.21 6.66 -2.19
N GLN A 10 -7.60 6.71 -3.47
CA GLN A 10 -9.00 6.92 -3.89
C GLN A 10 -9.92 5.77 -3.44
N ARG A 11 -9.46 4.51 -3.53
CA ARG A 11 -10.23 3.36 -3.04
C ARG A 11 -10.50 3.47 -1.53
N ILE A 12 -9.49 3.82 -0.73
CA ILE A 12 -9.65 4.06 0.71
C ILE A 12 -10.60 5.23 0.96
N ASN A 13 -10.45 6.34 0.23
CA ASN A 13 -11.30 7.52 0.38
C ASN A 13 -12.77 7.28 0.02
N SER A 14 -13.05 6.28 -0.82
CA SER A 14 -14.40 5.88 -1.20
C SER A 14 -15.14 5.06 -0.13
N LEU A 15 -14.45 4.62 0.92
CA LEU A 15 -15.05 3.81 1.97
C LEU A 15 -16.08 4.60 2.80
N PRO A 16 -17.19 3.98 3.21
CA PRO A 16 -18.24 4.64 3.98
C PRO A 16 -17.90 4.70 5.48
N ILE A 17 -16.70 5.16 5.81
CA ILE A 17 -16.19 5.37 7.18
C ILE A 17 -15.86 6.84 7.41
N SER A 18 -15.62 7.23 8.66
CA SER A 18 -15.23 8.60 9.00
C SER A 18 -13.88 8.99 8.37
N GLU A 19 -13.65 10.29 8.14
CA GLU A 19 -12.37 10.79 7.62
C GLU A 19 -11.20 10.44 8.55
N GLU A 20 -11.40 10.45 9.87
CA GLU A 20 -10.38 10.03 10.84
C GLU A 20 -9.98 8.56 10.64
N GLU A 21 -10.95 7.68 10.40
CA GLU A 21 -10.69 6.27 10.13
C GLU A 21 -10.04 6.04 8.76
N LYS A 22 -10.38 6.87 7.74
CA LYS A 22 -9.67 6.87 6.45
C LYS A 22 -8.21 7.24 6.61
N ASP A 23 -7.91 8.28 7.38
CA ASP A 23 -6.52 8.72 7.63
C ASP A 23 -5.72 7.62 8.36
N LYS A 24 -6.29 7.01 9.40
CA LYS A 24 -5.66 5.86 10.09
C LYS A 24 -5.43 4.68 9.15
N LEU A 25 -6.44 4.34 8.37
CA LEU A 25 -6.40 3.25 7.40
C LEU A 25 -5.34 3.50 6.32
N PHE A 26 -5.25 4.72 5.82
CA PHE A 26 -4.26 5.13 4.84
C PHE A 26 -2.84 5.05 5.40
N ASN A 27 -2.61 5.54 6.62
CA ASN A 27 -1.30 5.45 7.27
C ASN A 27 -0.88 4.00 7.49
N ASN A 28 -1.78 3.17 8.03
CA ASN A 28 -1.52 1.74 8.21
C ASN A 28 -1.22 1.05 6.88
N PHE A 29 -2.01 1.37 5.85
CA PHE A 29 -1.80 0.85 4.51
C PHE A 29 -0.44 1.24 3.94
N ALA A 30 -0.05 2.51 4.04
CA ALA A 30 1.22 3.01 3.54
C ALA A 30 2.41 2.32 4.24
N THR A 31 2.38 2.22 5.57
CA THR A 31 3.42 1.55 6.35
C THR A 31 3.53 0.06 6.02
N GLU A 32 2.41 -0.68 5.97
CA GLU A 32 2.43 -2.11 5.66
C GLU A 32 2.86 -2.36 4.21
N LEU A 33 2.40 -1.54 3.26
CA LEU A 33 2.80 -1.66 1.86
C LEU A 33 4.30 -1.41 1.69
N GLN A 34 4.84 -0.37 2.32
CA GLN A 34 6.28 -0.07 2.28
C GLN A 34 7.10 -1.24 2.83
N PHE A 35 6.68 -1.82 3.96
CA PHE A 35 7.34 -2.98 4.55
C PHE A 35 7.32 -4.19 3.60
N ASN A 36 6.17 -4.49 3.00
CA ASN A 36 6.04 -5.62 2.07
C ASN A 36 6.86 -5.45 0.80
N LEU A 37 6.89 -4.24 0.23
CA LEU A 37 7.74 -3.91 -0.92
C LEU A 37 9.23 -4.07 -0.59
N THR A 38 9.65 -3.58 0.56
CA THR A 38 11.04 -3.69 1.01
C THR A 38 11.45 -5.16 1.17
N ASN A 39 10.64 -5.97 1.84
CA ASN A 39 10.97 -7.39 2.05
C ASN A 39 10.91 -8.23 0.78
N ALA A 40 10.03 -7.89 -0.17
CA ALA A 40 9.89 -8.66 -1.41
C ALA A 40 10.95 -8.29 -2.44
N PHE A 41 11.40 -7.03 -2.48
CA PHE A 41 12.16 -6.51 -3.60
C PHE A 41 13.48 -5.82 -3.25
N ALA A 42 13.85 -5.64 -1.98
CA ALA A 42 15.12 -4.99 -1.63
C ALA A 42 16.33 -5.61 -2.35
N ASP A 43 16.37 -6.94 -2.47
CA ASP A 43 17.46 -7.66 -3.15
C ASP A 43 17.49 -7.44 -4.68
N THR A 44 16.41 -6.91 -5.26
CA THR A 44 16.33 -6.58 -6.70
C THR A 44 16.78 -5.16 -7.00
N LEU A 45 16.98 -4.34 -5.96
CA LEU A 45 17.35 -2.94 -6.09
C LEU A 45 18.87 -2.75 -6.07
N THR A 46 19.33 -1.78 -6.84
CA THR A 46 20.71 -1.29 -6.79
C THR A 46 20.94 -0.38 -5.58
N ASP A 47 22.20 -0.24 -5.14
CA ASP A 47 22.58 0.69 -4.07
C ASP A 47 22.11 2.14 -4.34
N GLU A 48 22.11 2.58 -5.60
CA GLU A 48 21.62 3.91 -5.97
C GLU A 48 20.10 4.05 -5.82
N GLN A 49 19.36 2.99 -6.15
CA GLN A 49 17.90 2.94 -5.98
C GLN A 49 17.51 2.92 -4.51
N LEU A 50 18.20 2.12 -3.68
CA LEU A 50 18.02 2.10 -2.23
C LEU A 50 18.33 3.46 -1.61
N LYS A 51 19.42 4.11 -2.04
CA LYS A 51 19.75 5.46 -1.58
C LYS A 51 18.65 6.48 -1.92
N LYS A 52 18.05 6.41 -3.12
CA LYS A 52 16.92 7.28 -3.50
C LYS A 52 15.70 7.06 -2.59
N ILE A 53 15.45 5.81 -2.21
CA ILE A 53 14.37 5.46 -1.27
C ILE A 53 14.67 6.04 0.12
N ASP A 54 15.90 5.90 0.61
CA ASP A 54 16.32 6.44 1.91
C ASP A 54 16.28 7.98 1.99
N GLU A 55 16.40 8.66 0.85
CA GLU A 55 16.33 10.13 0.74
C GLU A 55 14.89 10.67 0.66
N ALA A 56 13.87 9.81 0.61
CA ALA A 56 12.47 10.22 0.58
C ALA A 56 12.07 10.95 1.87
N VAL A 57 11.27 12.02 1.75
CA VAL A 57 10.91 12.88 2.89
C VAL A 57 9.70 12.40 3.67
N ASN A 58 8.95 11.42 3.14
CA ASN A 58 7.80 10.80 3.78
C ASN A 58 7.43 9.44 3.13
N ASP A 59 6.50 8.72 3.74
CA ASP A 59 6.03 7.40 3.30
C ASP A 59 5.39 7.43 1.90
N GLU A 60 4.64 8.49 1.57
CA GLU A 60 4.03 8.65 0.23
C GLU A 60 5.11 8.77 -0.86
N GLU A 61 6.12 9.62 -0.64
CA GLU A 61 7.25 9.75 -1.56
C GLU A 61 8.03 8.43 -1.66
N THR A 62 8.23 7.75 -0.54
CA THR A 62 8.88 6.43 -0.49
C THR A 62 8.16 5.42 -1.39
N LEU A 63 6.84 5.29 -1.25
CA LEU A 63 6.02 4.37 -2.03
C LEU A 63 6.00 4.73 -3.51
N ARG A 64 5.94 6.03 -3.84
CA ARG A 64 6.00 6.52 -5.22
C ARG A 64 7.34 6.16 -5.88
N ILE A 65 8.45 6.28 -5.16
CA ILE A 65 9.78 5.88 -5.64
C ILE A 65 9.83 4.37 -5.87
N TYR A 66 9.36 3.55 -4.91
CA TYR A 66 9.27 2.10 -5.09
C TYR A 66 8.46 1.73 -6.34
N PHE A 67 7.28 2.32 -6.52
CA PHE A 67 6.42 2.04 -7.67
C PHE A 67 7.10 2.41 -8.98
N SER A 68 7.78 3.55 -9.04
CA SER A 68 8.53 3.96 -10.23
C SER A 68 9.64 2.97 -10.57
N ILE A 69 10.43 2.57 -9.59
CA ILE A 69 11.59 1.68 -9.79
C ILE A 69 11.15 0.26 -10.17
N LEU A 70 10.19 -0.30 -9.43
CA LEU A 70 9.78 -1.68 -9.62
C LEU A 70 8.97 -1.88 -10.90
N ASN A 71 8.21 -0.87 -11.31
CA ASN A 71 7.54 -0.87 -12.61
C ASN A 71 8.53 -0.91 -13.80
N GLU A 72 9.73 -0.35 -13.64
CA GLU A 72 10.79 -0.41 -14.66
C GLU A 72 11.57 -1.73 -14.61
N SER A 73 11.63 -2.36 -13.42
CA SER A 73 12.50 -3.52 -13.15
C SER A 73 11.78 -4.87 -13.30
N LEU A 74 10.46 -4.90 -13.20
CA LEU A 74 9.63 -6.10 -13.26
C LEU A 74 8.70 -6.07 -14.47
N GLU A 75 8.25 -7.24 -14.92
CA GLU A 75 7.14 -7.29 -15.86
C GLU A 75 5.88 -6.72 -15.19
N LEU A 76 5.27 -5.70 -15.83
CA LEU A 76 4.12 -4.98 -15.29
C LEU A 76 3.01 -5.90 -14.72
N PRO A 77 2.64 -7.03 -15.35
CA PRO A 77 1.63 -7.94 -14.78
C PRO A 77 2.02 -8.53 -13.41
N GLU A 78 3.25 -9.01 -13.25
CA GLU A 78 3.71 -9.62 -12.00
C GLU A 78 3.76 -8.60 -10.86
N PHE A 79 4.22 -7.38 -11.18
CA PHE A 79 4.23 -6.28 -10.23
C PHE A 79 2.80 -5.89 -9.82
N LEU A 80 1.87 -5.73 -10.77
CA LEU A 80 0.49 -5.38 -10.46
C LEU A 80 -0.23 -6.45 -9.64
N ASP A 81 -0.03 -7.73 -9.96
CA ASP A 81 -0.61 -8.84 -9.21
C ASP A 81 -0.09 -8.86 -7.76
N PHE A 82 1.22 -8.65 -7.55
CA PHE A 82 1.80 -8.54 -6.22
C PHE A 82 1.16 -7.39 -5.42
N ILE A 83 1.02 -6.21 -6.03
CA ILE A 83 0.46 -5.04 -5.34
C ILE A 83 -1.02 -5.22 -5.02
N GLU A 84 -1.83 -5.75 -5.95
CA GLU A 84 -3.27 -5.95 -5.72
C GLU A 84 -3.50 -7.05 -4.65
N GLN A 85 -2.68 -8.11 -4.60
CA GLN A 85 -2.72 -9.11 -3.53
C GLN A 85 -2.34 -8.48 -2.18
N THR A 86 -1.22 -7.75 -2.14
CA THR A 86 -0.75 -7.05 -0.93
C THR A 86 -1.78 -6.05 -0.42
N TYR A 87 -2.40 -5.27 -1.32
CA TYR A 87 -3.49 -4.35 -1.01
C TYR A 87 -4.66 -5.10 -0.38
N THR A 88 -5.11 -6.20 -0.99
CA THR A 88 -6.25 -6.99 -0.50
C THR A 88 -6.00 -7.54 0.90
N ASP A 89 -4.80 -8.06 1.16
CA ASP A 89 -4.43 -8.64 2.45
C ASP A 89 -4.37 -7.57 3.55
N ILE A 90 -3.69 -6.44 3.28
CA ILE A 90 -3.61 -5.30 4.21
C ILE A 90 -5.02 -4.78 4.50
N MET A 91 -5.80 -4.49 3.45
CA MET A 91 -7.15 -3.95 3.61
C MET A 91 -8.07 -4.89 4.40
N THR A 92 -8.03 -6.19 4.13
CA THR A 92 -8.82 -7.18 4.86
C THR A 92 -8.45 -7.17 6.35
N LYS A 93 -7.15 -7.17 6.65
CA LYS A 93 -6.64 -7.13 8.02
C LYS A 93 -7.00 -5.82 8.73
N THR A 94 -6.76 -4.67 8.11
CA THR A 94 -7.02 -3.37 8.74
C THR A 94 -8.51 -3.13 8.92
N LEU A 95 -9.35 -3.41 7.92
CA LEU A 95 -10.81 -3.27 8.05
C LEU A 95 -11.41 -4.21 9.09
N SER A 96 -10.90 -5.43 9.22
CA SER A 96 -11.36 -6.39 10.24
C SER A 96 -11.08 -5.92 11.68
N SER A 97 -10.19 -4.94 11.86
CA SER A 97 -9.89 -4.36 13.18
C SER A 97 -10.77 -3.16 13.52
N LEU A 98 -11.55 -2.63 12.56
CA LEU A 98 -12.35 -1.44 12.77
C LEU A 98 -13.66 -1.75 13.54
N PRO A 99 -14.05 -0.92 14.52
CA PRO A 99 -15.29 -1.07 15.31
C PRO A 99 -16.57 -1.16 14.47
N GLU A 100 -16.56 -0.48 13.32
CA GLU A 100 -17.69 -0.35 12.40
C GLU A 100 -17.92 -1.62 11.56
N PHE A 101 -16.90 -2.47 11.42
CA PHE A 101 -16.95 -3.75 10.69
C PHE A 101 -16.92 -4.97 11.60
N THR A 102 -16.53 -4.81 12.87
CA THR A 102 -16.51 -5.89 13.89
C THR A 102 -17.88 -6.16 14.52
N ASN A 103 -18.90 -5.32 14.29
CA ASN A 103 -20.28 -5.51 14.75
C ASN A 103 -21.22 -6.02 13.64
N GLN A 104 -20.77 -6.84 12.70
CA GLN A 104 -21.72 -7.67 11.96
C GLN A 104 -22.24 -8.76 12.91
N PRO A 105 -23.55 -8.82 13.22
CA PRO A 105 -24.07 -9.94 13.97
C PRO A 105 -23.80 -11.18 13.14
N SER A 106 -23.09 -12.15 13.72
CA SER A 106 -22.98 -13.48 13.15
C SER A 106 -24.41 -13.98 12.95
N LEU A 107 -24.86 -14.06 11.70
CA LEU A 107 -26.13 -14.67 11.33
C LEU A 107 -26.12 -16.10 11.89
N LYS A 108 -26.82 -16.28 13.00
CA LYS A 108 -27.31 -17.59 13.44
C LYS A 108 -28.57 -17.94 12.68
#